data_AF-A0A1W1XTQ4-F1
#
_entry.id   AF-A0A1W1XTQ4-F1
#
_cell.length_a   1.000
_cell.length_b   1.000
_cell.length_c   1.000
_cell.angle_alpha   90.00
_cell.angle_beta   90.00
_cell.angle_gamma   90.00
#
_symmetry.space_group_name_H-M   'P 1'
#
loop_
_entity.id
_entity.type
_entity.pdbx_description
1 polymer ?
#
loop_
_entity_poly.entity_id
_entity_poly.type
_entity_poly.pdbx_seq_one_letter_code
_entity_poly.pdbx_strand_id
1 'polypeptide(L)' 'MQIHIFRGPGRIFGFTSHAAGENLPQKYAPWTAFKAIELRRGETTPGVDADECLDDIQTYGVHITDAHARITEEAIR' A
#
# COMPACT_ATOMS: atom_id res chain seq x y z
N MET A 1 -9.82 -7.19 5.16
CA MET A 1 -8.85 -6.50 6.01
C MET A 1 -8.91 -5.02 5.71
N GLN A 2 -8.95 -4.18 6.75
CA GLN A 2 -8.94 -2.73 6.61
C GLN A 2 -7.54 -2.27 6.20
N ILE A 3 -7.44 -1.61 5.06
CA ILE A 3 -6.21 -1.08 4.48
C ILE A 3 -6.27 0.44 4.45
N HIS A 4 -5.21 1.07 4.94
CA HIS A 4 -4.99 2.50 4.91
C HIS A 4 -4.04 2.84 3.76
N ILE A 5 -4.46 3.78 2.92
CA ILE A 5 -3.76 4.19 1.71
C ILE A 5 -3.18 5.58 1.93
N PHE A 6 -1.90 5.73 1.62
CA PHE A 6 -1.14 6.96 1.71
C PHE A 6 -0.55 7.32 0.35
N ARG A 7 -0.44 8.61 0.07
CA ARG A 7 0.27 9.17 -1.09
C ARG A 7 1.68 9.56 -0.68
N GLY A 8 2.66 9.07 -1.43
CA GLY A 8 4.03 9.57 -1.40
C GLY A 8 4.27 10.59 -2.53
N PRO A 9 5.52 11.02 -2.73
CA PRO A 9 5.91 11.86 -3.85
C PRO A 9 5.53 11.25 -5.21
N GLY A 10 5.21 12.10 -6.18
CA GLY A 10 4.92 11.67 -7.54
C GLY A 10 3.65 10.80 -7.62
N ARG A 11 3.79 9.57 -8.08
CA ARG A 11 2.69 8.60 -8.26
C ARG A 11 2.84 7.38 -7.33
N ILE A 12 3.54 7.58 -6.21
CA ILE A 12 3.75 6.53 -5.21
C ILE A 12 2.53 6.41 -4.30
N PHE A 13 2.04 5.18 -4.13
CA PHE A 13 1.02 4.85 -3.16
C PHE A 13 1.52 3.78 -2.20
N GLY A 14 1.29 4.02 -0.91
CA GLY A 14 1.59 3.07 0.15
C GLY A 14 0.31 2.54 0.77
N PHE A 15 0.25 1.23 0.96
CA PHE A 15 -0.89 0.51 1.52
C PHE A 15 -0.41 -0.24 2.75
N THR A 16 -1.14 -0.11 3.86
CA THR A 16 -0.78 -0.76 5.12
C THR A 16 -2.02 -1.05 5.97
N SER A 17 -1.93 -2.02 6.88
CA SER A 17 -2.95 -2.23 7.93
C SER A 17 -2.82 -1.22 9.09
N HIS A 18 -1.75 -0.43 9.13
CA HIS A 18 -1.49 0.54 10.18
C HIS A 18 -2.18 1.89 9.91
N ALA A 19 -3.05 2.31 10.82
CA ALA A 19 -3.89 3.49 10.63
C ALA A 19 -3.12 4.81 10.46
N ALA A 20 -1.94 4.93 11.08
CA ALA A 20 -1.10 6.12 10.99
C ALA A 20 0.02 6.01 9.93
N GLY A 21 0.13 4.88 9.23
CA GLY A 21 1.16 4.70 8.20
C GLY A 21 2.59 4.61 8.75
N GLU A 22 2.75 4.29 10.04
CA GLU A 22 4.05 4.35 10.73
C GLU A 22 5.09 3.34 10.22
N ASN A 23 4.65 2.30 9.50
CA ASN A 23 5.51 1.28 8.90
C ASN A 23 5.85 1.56 7.43
N LEU A 24 5.44 2.70 6.87
CA LEU A 24 5.73 3.02 5.47
C LEU A 24 7.21 3.43 5.28
N PRO A 25 7.85 3.05 4.15
CA PRO A 25 9.26 3.34 3.92
C PRO A 25 9.57 4.84 3.89
N GLN A 26 10.60 5.27 4.62
CA GLN A 26 10.98 6.69 4.71
C GLN A 26 11.47 7.27 3.38
N LYS A 27 12.00 6.45 2.47
CA LYS A 27 12.52 6.91 1.17
C LYS A 27 11.45 7.49 0.24
N TYR A 28 10.17 7.20 0.51
CA TYR A 28 9.03 7.79 -0.19
C TYR A 28 8.18 8.69 0.72
N ALA A 29 8.75 9.15 1.84
CA ALA A 29 8.16 10.24 2.62
C ALA A 29 8.30 11.58 1.86
N PRO A 30 7.46 12.60 2.15
CA PRO A 30 6.38 12.58 3.13
C PRO A 30 5.17 11.77 2.65
N TRP A 31 4.60 10.99 3.57
CA TRP A 31 3.35 10.27 3.35
C TRP A 31 2.16 11.13 3.77
N THR A 32 1.14 11.19 2.92
CA THR A 32 -0.12 11.87 3.21
C THR A 32 -1.26 10.87 3.19
N ALA A 33 -2.04 10.80 4.27
CA ALA A 33 -3.21 9.94 4.34
C ALA A 33 -4.18 10.26 3.20
N PHE A 34 -4.65 9.24 2.49
CA PHE A 34 -5.55 9.41 1.35
C PHE A 34 -6.94 8.83 1.61
N LYS A 35 -7.04 7.52 1.87
CA LYS A 35 -8.31 6.87 2.21
C LYS A 35 -8.07 5.54 2.93
N ALA A 36 -9.12 5.02 3.57
CA ALA A 36 -9.15 3.65 4.06
C ALA A 36 -10.18 2.84 3.26
N ILE A 37 -9.85 1.58 2.96
CA ILE A 37 -10.73 0.65 2.25
C ILE A 37 -10.69 -0.72 2.92
N GLU A 38 -11.78 -1.48 2.79
CA GLU A 38 -11.79 -2.90 3.16
C GLU A 38 -11.41 -3.71 1.91
N LEU A 39 -10.36 -4.52 2.00
CA LEU A 39 -9.99 -5.48 0.95
C LEU A 39 -10.34 -6.90 1.34
N ARG A 40 -10.85 -7.66 0.38
CA ARG A 40 -11.17 -9.09 0.52
C ARG A 40 -10.65 -9.85 -0.69
N ARG A 41 -10.15 -11.06 -0.45
CA ARG A 41 -9.62 -11.91 -1.52
C ARG A 41 -10.70 -12.29 -2.53
N GLY A 42 -10.33 -12.29 -3.81
CA GLY A 42 -11.25 -12.56 -4.91
C GLY A 42 -12.32 -11.50 -5.19
N GLU A 43 -12.33 -10.37 -4.48
CA GLU A 43 -13.21 -9.24 -4.78
C GLU A 43 -12.51 -8.20 -5.67
N THR A 44 -13.16 -7.79 -6.75
CA THR A 44 -12.64 -6.73 -7.63
C THR A 44 -12.71 -5.37 -6.95
N THR A 45 -11.54 -4.78 -6.68
CA THR A 45 -11.43 -3.40 -6.17
C THR A 45 -10.85 -2.50 -7.26
N PRO A 46 -11.53 -1.42 -7.69
CA PRO A 46 -11.01 -0.55 -8.72
C PRO A 46 -9.64 0.05 -8.38
N GLY A 47 -8.65 -0.22 -9.23
CA GLY A 47 -7.29 0.33 -9.13
C GLY A 47 -6.38 -0.36 -8.09
N VAL A 48 -6.80 -1.48 -7.50
CA VAL A 48 -6.00 -2.25 -6.55
C VAL A 48 -6.20 -3.73 -6.84
N ASP A 49 -5.11 -4.46 -7.07
CA ASP A 49 -5.15 -5.92 -7.00
C ASP A 49 -5.24 -6.33 -5.53
N ALA A 50 -6.41 -6.85 -5.13
CA ALA A 50 -6.69 -7.16 -3.74
C ALA A 50 -5.83 -8.32 -3.23
N ASP A 51 -5.59 -9.34 -4.06
CA ASP A 51 -4.84 -10.52 -3.64
C ASP A 51 -3.35 -10.17 -3.50
N GLU A 52 -2.79 -9.45 -4.48
CA GLU A 52 -1.40 -8.99 -4.46
C GLU A 52 -1.12 -8.05 -3.27
N CYS A 53 -2.03 -7.10 -3.02
CA CYS A 53 -1.90 -6.16 -1.90
C CYS A 53 -1.96 -6.88 -0.54
N LEU A 54 -2.87 -7.85 -0.38
CA LEU A 54 -2.99 -8.63 0.85
C LEU A 54 -1.77 -9.53 1.08
N ASP A 55 -1.24 -10.16 0.03
CA ASP A 55 -0.02 -10.99 0.11
C ASP A 55 1.20 -10.17 0.50
N ASP A 56 1.35 -8.98 -0.07
CA ASP A 56 2.43 -8.06 0.26
C ASP A 56 2.35 -7.56 1.69
N ILE A 57 1.17 -7.16 2.15
CA ILE A 57 1.00 -6.72 3.54
C ILE A 57 1.28 -7.88 4.50
N GLN A 58 0.91 -9.11 4.15
CA GLN A 58 1.23 -10.28 4.96
C GLN A 58 2.74 -10.59 4.99
N THR A 59 3.44 -10.37 3.88
CA THR A 59 4.86 -10.74 3.72
C THR A 59 5.81 -9.64 4.21
N TYR A 60 5.51 -8.38 3.87
CA TYR A 60 6.37 -7.22 4.05
C TYR A 60 5.80 -6.17 5.02
N GLY A 61 4.54 -6.32 5.45
CA GLY A 61 3.83 -5.35 6.28
C GLY A 61 3.20 -4.19 5.51
N VAL A 62 3.59 -3.99 4.26
CA VAL A 62 3.09 -2.93 3.37
C VAL A 62 3.01 -3.43 1.93
N HIS A 63 2.22 -2.76 1.11
CA HIS A 63 2.24 -2.88 -0.35
C HIS A 63 2.52 -1.49 -0.94
N ILE A 64 3.49 -1.37 -1.85
CA ILE A 64 3.88 -0.09 -2.46
C ILE A 64 3.75 -0.18 -3.98
N THR A 65 3.15 0.84 -4.59
CA THR A 65 3.09 0.98 -6.04
C THR A 65 3.65 2.31 -6.52
N ASP A 66 4.20 2.33 -7.74
CA ASP A 66 4.48 3.54 -8.52
C ASP A 66 3.63 3.52 -9.79
N ALA A 67 2.72 4.48 -9.93
CA ALA A 67 1.81 4.55 -11.08
C ALA A 67 1.05 3.24 -11.35
N HIS A 68 0.67 2.52 -10.29
CA HIS A 68 0.04 1.18 -10.27
C HIS A 68 0.96 -0.01 -10.59
N ALA A 69 2.25 0.21 -10.84
CA ALA A 69 3.22 -0.88 -10.88
C ALA A 69 3.66 -1.25 -9.45
N ARG A 70 3.62 -2.53 -9.10
CA ARG A 70 4.09 -3.03 -7.80
C ARG A 70 5.60 -2.87 -7.67
N ILE A 71 6.05 -2.23 -6.60
CA ILE A 71 7.47 -2.02 -6.25
C ILE A 71 7.80 -2.41 -4.79
N THR A 72 6.91 -3.13 -4.10
CA THR A 72 7.03 -3.45 -2.66
C THR A 72 8.39 -4.03 -2.26
N GLU A 73 8.89 -5.02 -3.00
CA GLU A 73 10.17 -5.64 -2.65
C GLU A 73 11.34 -4.67 -2.77
N GLU A 74 11.36 -3.85 -3.83
CA GLU A 74 12.36 -2.78 -3.99
C GLU A 74 12.20 -1.70 -2.93
N ALA A 75 10.96 -1.41 -2.52
CA ALA A 75 10.64 -0.40 -1.53
C ALA A 75 11.12 -0.75 -0.11
N ILE A 76 11.23 -2.04 0.20
CA ILE A 76 11.60 -2.55 1.53
C ILE A 76 13.10 -2.89 1.64
N ARG A 77 13.79 -3.00 0.51
CA ARG A 77 15.26 -3.01 0.46
C ARG A 77 15.87 -1.66 0.81
#